data_AF-A0A2J0L592-F1
#
_entry.id   AF-A0A2J0L592-F1
#
_cell.length_a   1.000
_cell.length_b   1.000
_cell.length_c   1.000
_cell.angle_alpha   90.00
_cell.angle_beta   90.00
_cell.angle_gamma   90.00
#
_symmetry.space_group_name_H-M   'P 1'
#
loop_
_entity.id
_entity.type
_entity.pdbx_description
1 polymer ?
#
loop_
_entity_poly.entity_id
_entity_poly.type
_entity_poly.pdbx_seq_one_letter_code
_entity_poly.pdbx_strand_id
1 'polypeptide(L)'
;MLFEFGVLFLSLLNLTAVWLVYDYPSQFFWIMGIFALVLLVGVKAIAGKFRFFVLPFFLTLGAVLLLPLIDSPAESKTFIVLSSGVFYLAVLGSYRLRQYDRDKTAKAMINLATFAALFCWFASSYGWYLNIALSIWIIMLIFAVVAFFVSYQSFLVNQLALNRHQRIIYSVFLAYLMAGTIWMQNFWPFGYLTTGVIVLIIYYCAWDLIRDYFLGNLTVKKIIFNSFFLAGSATLILLSTRWYPAI
;
A
#
# COMPACT_ATOMS: atom_id res chain seq x y z
N MET A 1 -8.94 17.55 -20.96
CA MET A 1 -10.40 17.37 -20.76
C MET A 1 -10.86 15.91 -20.81
N LEU A 2 -10.93 15.23 -21.96
CA LEU A 2 -11.48 13.84 -22.00
C LEU A 2 -10.74 12.84 -21.09
N PHE A 3 -9.42 12.92 -20.99
CA PHE A 3 -8.65 12.02 -20.13
C PHE A 3 -8.74 12.36 -18.64
N GLU A 4 -8.90 13.63 -18.27
CA GLU A 4 -9.14 14.04 -16.88
C GLU A 4 -10.51 13.55 -16.41
N PHE A 5 -11.51 13.60 -17.29
CA PHE A 5 -12.80 12.97 -17.05
C PHE A 5 -12.66 11.45 -16.88
N GLY A 6 -11.81 10.78 -17.66
CA GLY A 6 -11.52 9.36 -17.50
C GLY A 6 -10.94 9.00 -16.13
N VAL A 7 -10.02 9.82 -15.60
CA VAL A 7 -9.47 9.65 -14.24
C VAL A 7 -10.57 9.77 -13.19
N LEU A 8 -11.38 10.83 -13.26
CA LEU A 8 -12.49 11.05 -12.32
C LEU A 8 -13.51 9.91 -12.39
N PHE A 9 -13.90 9.51 -13.59
CA PHE A 9 -14.87 8.43 -13.83
C PHE A 9 -14.39 7.11 -13.23
N LEU A 10 -13.12 6.73 -13.45
CA LEU A 10 -12.57 5.50 -12.88
C LEU A 10 -12.53 5.54 -11.34
N SER A 11 -12.29 6.70 -10.75
CA SER A 11 -12.34 6.88 -9.29
C SER A 11 -13.75 6.83 -8.73
N LEU A 12 -14.76 7.34 -9.45
CA LEU A 12 -16.16 7.19 -9.06
C LEU A 12 -16.62 5.73 -9.16
N LEU A 13 -16.13 4.99 -10.17
CA LEU A 13 -16.37 3.55 -10.25
C LEU A 13 -15.70 2.80 -9.09
N ASN A 14 -14.49 3.19 -8.68
CA ASN A 14 -13.84 2.64 -7.49
C ASN A 14 -14.68 2.90 -6.24
N LEU A 15 -15.11 4.14 -6.03
CA LEU A 15 -15.96 4.52 -4.90
C LEU A 15 -17.23 3.67 -4.86
N THR A 16 -17.89 3.53 -6.01
CA THR A 16 -19.11 2.72 -6.14
C THR A 16 -18.85 1.25 -5.87
N ALA A 17 -17.76 0.68 -6.42
CA ALA A 17 -17.42 -0.73 -6.20
C ALA A 17 -17.13 -1.02 -4.73
N VAL A 18 -16.33 -0.18 -4.06
CA VAL A 18 -16.02 -0.32 -2.64
C VAL A 18 -17.30 -0.15 -1.78
N TRP A 19 -18.16 0.80 -2.14
CA TRP A 19 -19.44 1.02 -1.46
C TRP A 19 -20.40 -0.17 -1.62
N LEU A 20 -20.52 -0.73 -2.83
CA LEU A 20 -21.35 -1.90 -3.09
C LEU A 20 -20.84 -3.13 -2.33
N VAL A 21 -19.53 -3.31 -2.18
CA VAL A 21 -18.98 -4.39 -1.36
C VAL A 21 -19.33 -4.19 0.12
N TYR A 22 -19.33 -2.95 0.60
CA TYR A 22 -19.73 -2.63 1.97
C TYR A 22 -21.21 -2.98 2.22
N ASP A 23 -22.11 -2.58 1.32
CA ASP A 23 -23.56 -2.85 1.46
C ASP A 23 -23.92 -4.32 1.16
N TYR A 24 -23.19 -4.98 0.25
CA TYR A 24 -23.47 -6.34 -0.24
C TYR A 24 -22.23 -7.26 -0.18
N PRO A 25 -21.74 -7.63 1.02
CA PRO A 25 -20.50 -8.39 1.17
C PRO A 25 -20.55 -9.79 0.53
N SER A 26 -21.75 -10.40 0.39
CA SER A 26 -21.92 -11.70 -0.29
C SER A 26 -21.58 -11.64 -1.79
N GLN A 27 -21.61 -10.45 -2.40
CA GLN A 27 -21.28 -10.23 -3.80
C GLN A 27 -19.81 -9.81 -4.00
N PHE A 28 -18.98 -9.86 -2.95
CA PHE A 28 -17.58 -9.42 -2.95
C PHE A 28 -16.81 -9.86 -4.20
N PHE A 29 -16.78 -11.17 -4.48
CA PHE A 29 -15.99 -11.71 -5.59
C PHE A 29 -16.46 -11.22 -6.96
N TRP A 30 -17.77 -11.03 -7.14
CA TRP A 30 -18.34 -10.54 -8.40
C TRP A 30 -18.05 -9.06 -8.61
N ILE A 31 -18.32 -8.22 -7.60
CA ILE A 31 -18.10 -6.78 -7.68
C ILE A 31 -16.61 -6.50 -7.92
N MET A 32 -15.73 -7.14 -7.12
CA MET A 32 -14.29 -6.95 -7.25
C MET A 32 -13.73 -7.55 -8.53
N GLY A 33 -14.25 -8.69 -9.00
CA GLY A 33 -13.84 -9.31 -10.26
C GLY A 33 -14.16 -8.42 -11.45
N ILE A 34 -15.39 -7.92 -11.54
CA ILE A 34 -15.82 -6.99 -12.58
C ILE A 34 -15.01 -5.69 -12.50
N PHE A 35 -14.87 -5.11 -11.30
CA PHE A 35 -14.12 -3.89 -11.10
C PHE A 35 -12.64 -4.05 -11.48
N ALA A 36 -12.00 -5.18 -11.15
CA ALA A 36 -10.61 -5.44 -11.53
C ALA A 36 -10.42 -5.48 -13.05
N LEU A 37 -11.37 -6.05 -13.80
CA LEU A 37 -11.34 -6.04 -15.27
C LEU A 37 -11.49 -4.62 -15.83
N VAL A 38 -12.45 -3.86 -15.31
CA VAL A 38 -12.64 -2.44 -15.68
C VAL A 38 -11.40 -1.63 -15.36
N LEU A 39 -10.80 -1.87 -14.20
CA LEU A 39 -9.58 -1.21 -13.73
C LEU A 39 -8.39 -1.51 -14.66
N LEU A 40 -8.22 -2.76 -15.09
CA LEU A 40 -7.15 -3.17 -16.00
C LEU A 40 -7.24 -2.44 -17.33
N VAL A 41 -8.44 -2.39 -17.92
CA VAL A 41 -8.69 -1.69 -19.20
C VAL A 41 -8.59 -0.17 -19.02
N GLY A 42 -9.22 0.38 -17.99
CA GLY A 42 -9.25 1.81 -17.70
C GLY A 42 -7.86 2.39 -17.44
N VAL A 43 -7.05 1.74 -16.61
CA VAL A 43 -5.67 2.18 -16.35
C VAL A 43 -4.81 2.06 -17.61
N LYS A 44 -4.97 1.03 -18.43
CA LYS A 44 -4.26 0.93 -19.72
C LYS A 44 -4.64 2.10 -20.65
N ALA A 45 -5.92 2.41 -20.76
CA ALA A 45 -6.41 3.50 -21.60
C ALA A 45 -5.89 4.88 -21.15
N ILE A 46 -5.87 5.11 -19.83
CA ILE A 46 -5.46 6.38 -19.21
C ILE A 46 -3.93 6.51 -19.16
N ALA A 47 -3.22 5.55 -18.57
CA ALA A 47 -1.79 5.62 -18.30
C ALA A 47 -0.91 5.03 -19.43
N GLY A 48 -1.50 4.37 -20.43
CA GLY A 48 -0.81 3.82 -21.59
C GLY A 48 0.05 2.57 -21.34
N LYS A 49 0.26 2.18 -20.07
CA LYS A 49 1.10 1.03 -19.68
C LYS A 49 0.42 0.21 -18.59
N PHE A 50 0.38 -1.11 -18.76
CA PHE A 50 -0.23 -2.02 -17.78
C PHE A 50 0.45 -2.02 -16.41
N ARG A 51 1.73 -1.65 -16.32
CA ARG A 51 2.45 -1.61 -15.03
C ARG A 51 1.75 -0.73 -13.99
N PHE A 52 1.06 0.33 -14.42
CA PHE A 52 0.34 1.23 -13.53
C PHE A 52 -0.93 0.62 -12.92
N PHE A 53 -1.39 -0.54 -13.38
CA PHE A 53 -2.54 -1.26 -12.81
C PHE A 53 -2.27 -1.80 -11.41
N VAL A 54 -1.02 -2.23 -11.16
CA VAL A 54 -0.63 -2.90 -9.91
C VAL A 54 -1.06 -2.09 -8.70
N LEU A 55 -0.71 -0.79 -8.67
CA LEU A 55 -0.94 0.01 -7.48
C LEU A 55 -2.42 0.29 -7.18
N PRO A 56 -3.24 0.81 -8.11
CA PRO A 56 -4.68 0.95 -7.92
C PRO A 56 -5.34 -0.37 -7.51
N PHE A 57 -4.93 -1.51 -8.11
CA PHE A 57 -5.48 -2.81 -7.76
C PHE A 57 -5.20 -3.19 -6.31
N PHE A 58 -3.93 -3.13 -5.88
CA PHE A 58 -3.57 -3.44 -4.50
C PHE A 58 -4.20 -2.45 -3.51
N LEU A 59 -4.31 -1.16 -3.85
CA LEU A 59 -4.98 -0.18 -3.00
C LEU A 59 -6.46 -0.52 -2.80
N THR A 60 -7.21 -0.77 -3.87
CA THR A 60 -8.64 -1.09 -3.78
C THR A 60 -8.87 -2.41 -3.04
N LEU A 61 -8.13 -3.46 -3.39
CA LEU A 61 -8.28 -4.76 -2.75
C LEU A 61 -7.90 -4.70 -1.25
N GLY A 62 -6.80 -4.01 -0.91
CA GLY A 62 -6.39 -3.84 0.48
C GLY A 62 -7.40 -3.01 1.28
N ALA A 63 -7.96 -1.94 0.70
CA ALA A 63 -8.98 -1.13 1.36
C ALA A 63 -10.25 -1.95 1.63
N VAL A 64 -10.71 -2.73 0.65
CA VAL A 64 -11.88 -3.59 0.82
C VAL A 64 -11.67 -4.67 1.87
N LEU A 65 -10.47 -5.27 1.94
CA LEU A 65 -10.14 -6.26 2.96
C LEU A 65 -10.06 -5.66 4.37
N LEU A 66 -9.80 -4.36 4.49
CA LEU A 66 -9.77 -3.65 5.77
C LEU A 66 -11.18 -3.27 6.26
N LEU A 67 -12.15 -3.06 5.36
CA LEU A 67 -13.50 -2.60 5.72
C LEU A 67 -14.20 -3.44 6.79
N PRO A 68 -14.21 -4.79 6.73
CA PRO A 68 -14.89 -5.60 7.75
C PRO A 68 -14.28 -5.49 9.15
N LEU A 69 -13.07 -4.93 9.28
CA LEU A 69 -12.39 -4.75 10.56
C LEU A 69 -12.71 -3.41 11.23
N ILE A 70 -13.46 -2.52 10.55
CA ILE A 70 -13.85 -1.20 11.06
C ILE A 70 -15.26 -1.31 11.66
N ASP A 71 -15.36 -1.24 12.99
CA ASP A 71 -16.62 -1.47 13.70
C ASP A 71 -17.66 -0.35 13.49
N SER A 72 -17.21 0.90 13.38
CA SER A 72 -18.10 2.06 13.27
C SER A 72 -18.56 2.26 11.82
N PRO A 73 -19.90 2.32 11.55
CA PRO A 73 -20.41 2.60 10.21
C PRO A 73 -19.99 3.97 9.67
N ALA A 74 -19.87 4.97 10.55
CA ALA A 74 -19.44 6.31 10.17
C ALA A 74 -17.95 6.34 9.78
N GLU A 75 -17.10 5.61 10.51
CA GLU A 75 -15.68 5.48 10.19
C GLU A 75 -15.47 4.69 8.90
N SER A 76 -16.22 3.60 8.70
CA SER A 76 -16.22 2.82 7.46
C SER A 76 -16.53 3.69 6.25
N LYS A 77 -17.62 4.46 6.29
CA LYS A 77 -18.00 5.37 5.19
C LYS A 77 -16.94 6.45 4.94
N THR A 78 -16.36 7.01 6.00
CA THR A 78 -15.27 7.98 5.89
C THR A 78 -14.04 7.36 5.24
N PHE A 79 -13.68 6.12 5.61
CA PHE A 79 -12.58 5.37 5.03
C PHE A 79 -12.81 5.04 3.54
N ILE A 80 -14.04 4.71 3.13
CA ILE A 80 -14.40 4.48 1.72
C ILE A 80 -14.14 5.75 0.88
N VAL A 81 -14.52 6.93 1.39
CA VAL A 81 -14.29 8.20 0.71
C VAL A 81 -12.79 8.53 0.66
N LEU A 82 -12.07 8.37 1.77
CA LEU A 82 -10.62 8.64 1.83
C LEU A 82 -9.82 7.70 0.91
N SER A 83 -10.08 6.41 0.95
CA SER A 83 -9.43 5.42 0.09
C SER A 83 -9.68 5.69 -1.39
N SER A 84 -10.90 6.12 -1.75
CA SER A 84 -11.23 6.54 -3.12
C SER A 84 -10.52 7.83 -3.52
N GLY A 85 -10.31 8.77 -2.60
CA GLY A 85 -9.48 9.95 -2.82
C GLY A 85 -8.02 9.60 -3.12
N VAL A 86 -7.43 8.67 -2.36
CA VAL A 86 -6.06 8.18 -2.61
C VAL A 86 -5.99 7.40 -3.93
N PHE A 87 -7.03 6.62 -4.25
CA PHE A 87 -7.14 5.94 -5.53
C PHE A 87 -7.17 6.93 -6.70
N TYR A 88 -7.90 8.03 -6.58
CA TYR A 88 -7.88 9.10 -7.56
C TYR A 88 -6.47 9.67 -7.76
N LEU A 89 -5.72 9.91 -6.69
CA LEU A 89 -4.32 10.34 -6.78
C LEU A 89 -3.44 9.29 -7.47
N ALA A 90 -3.68 8.00 -7.26
CA ALA A 90 -2.95 6.92 -7.91
C ALA A 90 -3.18 6.92 -9.44
N VAL A 91 -4.43 7.06 -9.88
CA VAL A 91 -4.77 7.09 -11.32
C VAL A 91 -4.30 8.41 -11.96
N LEU A 92 -4.49 9.55 -11.28
CA LEU A 92 -4.03 10.85 -11.75
C LEU A 92 -2.50 10.92 -11.87
N GLY A 93 -1.79 10.40 -10.87
CA GLY A 93 -0.33 10.30 -10.90
C GLY A 93 0.14 9.44 -12.07
N SER A 94 -0.55 8.31 -12.34
CA SER A 94 -0.23 7.44 -13.46
C SER A 94 -0.47 8.12 -14.82
N TYR A 95 -1.56 8.88 -14.93
CA TYR A 95 -1.86 9.71 -16.10
C TYR A 95 -0.79 10.78 -16.34
N ARG A 96 -0.39 11.52 -15.31
CA ARG A 96 0.63 12.58 -15.43
C ARG A 96 1.99 12.00 -15.80
N LEU A 97 2.38 10.85 -15.23
CA LEU A 97 3.64 10.18 -15.58
C LEU A 97 3.67 9.65 -17.02
N ARG A 98 2.51 9.38 -17.63
CA ARG A 98 2.44 9.08 -19.06
C ARG A 98 2.88 10.27 -19.92
N GLN A 99 2.48 11.48 -19.52
CA GLN A 99 2.82 12.71 -20.26
C GLN A 99 4.25 13.16 -19.97
N TYR A 100 4.65 13.15 -18.70
CA TYR A 100 5.97 13.55 -18.27
C TYR A 100 6.51 12.64 -17.17
N ASP A 101 7.43 11.78 -17.59
CA ASP A 101 8.04 10.72 -16.80
C ASP A 101 8.85 11.28 -15.58
N ARG A 102 9.26 12.56 -15.61
CA ARG A 102 10.02 13.21 -14.53
C ARG A 102 9.17 14.13 -13.64
N ASP A 103 7.85 14.07 -13.73
CA ASP A 103 6.93 14.86 -12.89
C ASP A 103 7.06 14.45 -11.40
N LYS A 104 7.65 15.33 -10.58
CA LYS A 104 7.87 15.08 -9.15
C LYS A 104 6.55 15.00 -8.37
N THR A 105 5.55 15.79 -8.73
CA THR A 105 4.25 15.78 -8.07
C THR A 105 3.52 14.47 -8.35
N ALA A 106 3.57 13.99 -9.60
CA ALA A 106 2.98 12.72 -9.97
C ALA A 106 3.68 11.53 -9.27
N LYS A 107 5.02 11.56 -9.15
CA LYS A 107 5.77 10.58 -8.34
C LYS A 107 5.34 10.62 -6.87
N ALA A 108 5.15 11.81 -6.29
CA ALA A 108 4.67 11.95 -4.92
C ALA A 108 3.26 11.38 -4.72
N MET A 109 2.33 11.63 -5.66
CA MET A 109 0.98 11.05 -5.64
C MET A 109 1.00 9.52 -5.67
N ILE A 110 1.84 8.94 -6.53
CA ILE A 110 2.00 7.48 -6.62
C ILE A 110 2.67 6.92 -5.35
N ASN A 111 3.67 7.60 -4.80
CA ASN A 111 4.31 7.16 -3.56
C ASN A 111 3.33 7.21 -2.37
N LEU A 112 2.48 8.24 -2.27
CA LEU A 112 1.41 8.30 -1.27
C LEU A 112 0.47 7.09 -1.40
N ALA A 113 0.00 6.81 -2.62
CA ALA A 113 -0.85 5.65 -2.88
C ALA A 113 -0.13 4.32 -2.60
N THR A 114 1.18 4.24 -2.83
CA THR A 114 2.03 3.07 -2.50
C THR A 114 1.99 2.79 -1.00
N PHE A 115 2.22 3.82 -0.17
CA PHE A 115 2.19 3.65 1.28
C PHE A 115 0.79 3.37 1.81
N ALA A 116 -0.25 3.99 1.24
CA ALA A 116 -1.63 3.71 1.60
C ALA A 116 -2.03 2.27 1.25
N ALA A 117 -1.62 1.75 0.09
CA ALA A 117 -1.89 0.37 -0.30
C ALA A 117 -1.20 -0.62 0.67
N LEU A 118 0.08 -0.39 0.98
CA LEU A 118 0.82 -1.21 1.94
C LEU A 118 0.18 -1.18 3.32
N PHE A 119 -0.19 0.00 3.80
CA PHE A 119 -0.90 0.14 5.07
C PHE A 119 -2.17 -0.71 5.10
N CYS A 120 -3.03 -0.56 4.07
CA CYS A 120 -4.30 -1.30 4.01
C CYS A 120 -4.05 -2.82 3.99
N TRP A 121 -3.05 -3.29 3.24
CA TRP A 121 -2.71 -4.70 3.18
C TRP A 121 -2.12 -5.24 4.49
N PHE A 122 -1.18 -4.53 5.10
CA PHE A 122 -0.57 -4.98 6.35
C PHE A 122 -1.58 -4.99 7.49
N ALA A 123 -2.38 -3.93 7.62
CA ALA A 123 -3.43 -3.84 8.63
C ALA A 123 -4.52 -4.89 8.41
N SER A 124 -5.04 -5.05 7.18
CA SER A 124 -6.10 -6.03 6.92
C SER A 124 -5.61 -7.46 7.11
N SER A 125 -4.45 -7.81 6.55
CA SER A 125 -3.92 -9.18 6.63
C SER A 125 -3.63 -9.59 8.08
N TYR A 126 -3.11 -8.67 8.90
CA TYR A 126 -2.92 -8.95 10.33
C TYR A 126 -4.24 -9.01 11.10
N GLY A 127 -5.22 -8.16 10.77
CA GLY A 127 -6.55 -8.22 11.38
C GLY A 127 -7.24 -9.55 11.08
N TRP A 128 -7.19 -10.02 9.84
CA TRP A 128 -7.73 -11.33 9.47
C TRP A 128 -6.97 -12.48 10.14
N TYR A 129 -5.65 -12.38 10.26
CA TYR A 129 -4.84 -13.35 11.00
C TYR A 129 -5.29 -13.49 12.46
N LEU A 130 -5.53 -12.38 13.16
CA LEU A 130 -6.04 -12.39 14.53
C LEU A 130 -7.45 -13.01 14.65
N ASN A 131 -8.31 -12.80 13.66
CA ASN A 131 -9.71 -13.25 13.71
C ASN A 131 -9.94 -14.69 13.23
N ILE A 132 -9.14 -15.18 12.28
CA ILE A 132 -9.31 -16.52 11.67
C ILE A 132 -8.35 -17.56 12.26
N ALA A 133 -7.43 -17.16 13.14
CA ALA A 133 -6.38 -18.04 13.69
C ALA A 133 -5.56 -18.75 12.59
N LEU A 134 -5.20 -17.99 11.54
CA LEU A 134 -4.36 -18.47 10.45
C LEU A 134 -2.96 -18.83 10.96
N SER A 135 -2.26 -19.73 10.27
CA SER A 135 -0.87 -20.01 10.59
C SER A 135 0.05 -18.83 10.22
N ILE A 136 1.05 -18.56 11.05
CA ILE A 136 1.96 -17.41 10.89
C ILE A 136 2.69 -17.38 9.54
N TRP A 137 3.02 -18.54 8.97
CA TRP A 137 3.72 -18.58 7.68
C TRP A 137 2.84 -18.05 6.53
N ILE A 138 1.52 -18.14 6.65
CA ILE A 138 0.57 -17.63 5.64
C ILE A 138 0.63 -16.10 5.63
N ILE A 139 0.60 -15.45 6.79
CA ILE A 139 0.69 -13.99 6.86
C ILE A 139 2.08 -13.49 6.42
N MET A 140 3.16 -14.21 6.76
CA MET A 140 4.50 -13.91 6.24
C MET A 140 4.54 -13.93 4.71
N LEU A 141 3.91 -14.95 4.09
CA LEU A 141 3.81 -15.06 2.64
C LEU A 141 3.02 -13.89 2.04
N ILE A 142 1.87 -13.53 2.62
CA ILE A 142 1.04 -12.41 2.15
C ILE A 142 1.84 -11.10 2.21
N PHE A 143 2.50 -10.81 3.34
CA PHE A 143 3.34 -9.62 3.50
C PHE A 143 4.47 -9.58 2.47
N ALA A 144 5.15 -10.71 2.26
CA ALA A 144 6.23 -10.81 1.27
C ALA A 144 5.71 -10.55 -0.15
N VAL A 145 4.60 -11.18 -0.55
CA VAL A 145 4.04 -11.06 -1.90
C VAL A 145 3.59 -9.63 -2.19
N VAL A 146 2.83 -9.02 -1.27
CA VAL A 146 2.37 -7.63 -1.43
C VAL A 146 3.57 -6.68 -1.47
N ALA A 147 4.50 -6.78 -0.52
CA ALA A 147 5.67 -5.94 -0.47
C ALA A 147 6.54 -6.07 -1.72
N PHE A 148 6.70 -7.29 -2.27
CA PHE A 148 7.44 -7.51 -3.52
C PHE A 148 6.82 -6.75 -4.69
N PHE A 149 5.52 -6.95 -4.96
CA PHE A 149 4.86 -6.34 -6.12
C PHE A 149 4.81 -4.82 -6.01
N VAL A 150 4.50 -4.30 -4.82
CA VAL A 150 4.42 -2.86 -4.58
C VAL A 150 5.81 -2.21 -4.61
N SER A 151 6.85 -2.84 -4.03
CA SER A 151 8.25 -2.36 -4.13
C SER A 151 8.72 -2.31 -5.56
N TYR A 152 8.48 -3.39 -6.31
CA TYR A 152 8.90 -3.50 -7.70
C TYR A 152 8.28 -2.39 -8.56
N GLN A 153 6.99 -2.14 -8.37
CA GLN A 153 6.27 -1.06 -9.04
C GLN A 153 6.76 0.32 -8.59
N SER A 154 7.03 0.51 -7.29
CA SER A 154 7.55 1.79 -6.77
C SER A 154 8.92 2.14 -7.36
N PHE A 155 9.84 1.17 -7.48
CA PHE A 155 11.15 1.40 -8.10
C PHE A 155 11.03 1.72 -9.59
N LEU A 156 10.07 1.13 -10.29
CA LEU A 156 9.75 1.44 -11.68
C LEU A 156 9.28 2.89 -11.85
N VAL A 157 8.39 3.34 -10.98
CA VAL A 157 7.82 4.70 -11.02
C VAL A 157 8.85 5.76 -10.68
N ASN A 158 9.68 5.50 -9.66
CA ASN A 158 10.68 6.47 -9.23
C ASN A 158 11.87 6.60 -10.19
N GLN A 159 11.95 5.73 -11.22
CA GLN A 159 12.99 5.73 -12.26
C GLN A 159 14.41 5.68 -11.68
N LEU A 160 14.59 4.86 -10.65
CA LEU A 160 15.92 4.58 -10.14
C LEU A 160 16.75 3.95 -11.26
N ALA A 161 18.03 4.34 -11.36
CA ALA A 161 18.99 3.83 -12.33
C ALA A 161 19.39 2.38 -12.00
N LEU A 162 18.39 1.50 -11.96
CA LEU A 162 18.45 0.11 -11.57
C LEU A 162 18.34 -0.78 -12.80
N ASN A 163 19.26 -1.73 -12.92
CA ASN A 163 19.11 -2.85 -13.84
C ASN A 163 17.90 -3.71 -13.41
N ARG A 164 17.32 -4.45 -14.36
CA ARG A 164 16.16 -5.33 -14.10
C ARG A 164 16.43 -6.31 -12.94
N HIS A 165 17.62 -6.90 -12.90
CA HIS A 165 18.04 -7.81 -11.83
C HIS A 165 18.13 -7.12 -10.47
N GLN A 166 18.77 -5.95 -10.40
CA GLN A 166 18.88 -5.19 -9.16
C GLN A 166 17.49 -4.85 -8.62
N ARG A 167 16.57 -4.39 -9.47
CA ARG A 167 15.19 -4.08 -9.06
C ARG A 167 14.49 -5.29 -8.41
N ILE A 168 14.65 -6.48 -9.00
CA ILE A 168 14.09 -7.71 -8.43
C ILE A 168 14.73 -8.02 -7.08
N ILE A 169 16.06 -7.99 -6.99
CA ILE A 169 16.81 -8.28 -5.75
C ILE A 169 16.36 -7.35 -4.61
N TYR A 170 16.29 -6.03 -4.84
CA TYR A 170 15.85 -5.09 -3.80
C TYR A 170 14.37 -5.24 -3.44
N SER A 171 13.52 -5.66 -4.39
CA SER A 171 12.11 -5.95 -4.09
C SER A 171 11.96 -7.23 -3.26
N VAL A 172 12.77 -8.26 -3.54
CA VAL A 172 12.83 -9.49 -2.73
C VAL A 172 13.40 -9.18 -1.35
N PHE A 173 14.41 -8.32 -1.25
CA PHE A 173 14.95 -7.87 0.03
C PHE A 173 13.88 -7.19 0.89
N LEU A 174 13.11 -6.24 0.33
CA LEU A 174 12.02 -5.60 1.05
C LEU A 174 10.92 -6.61 1.42
N ALA A 175 10.58 -7.54 0.54
CA ALA A 175 9.62 -8.60 0.82
C ALA A 175 10.06 -9.50 1.99
N TYR A 176 11.32 -9.93 2.00
CA TYR A 176 11.90 -10.72 3.07
C TYR A 176 11.94 -9.94 4.39
N LEU A 177 12.32 -8.66 4.34
CA LEU A 177 12.29 -7.77 5.51
C LEU A 177 10.88 -7.68 6.11
N MET A 178 9.85 -7.53 5.28
CA MET A 178 8.46 -7.47 5.75
C MET A 178 7.98 -8.80 6.35
N ALA A 179 8.34 -9.93 5.74
CA ALA A 179 8.05 -11.25 6.29
C ALA A 179 8.74 -11.48 7.65
N GLY A 180 10.00 -11.09 7.79
CA GLY A 180 10.71 -11.17 9.06
C GLY A 180 10.13 -10.24 10.13
N THR A 181 9.71 -9.04 9.72
CA THR A 181 9.08 -8.07 10.63
C THR A 181 7.78 -8.61 11.21
N ILE A 182 6.89 -9.18 10.39
CA ILE A 182 5.62 -9.71 10.89
C ILE A 182 5.80 -10.96 11.76
N TRP A 183 6.82 -11.78 11.45
CA TRP A 183 7.20 -12.90 12.30
C TRP A 183 7.61 -12.44 13.70
N MET A 184 8.44 -11.39 13.81
CA MET A 184 8.83 -10.82 15.10
C MET A 184 7.67 -10.16 15.83
N GLN A 185 6.81 -9.41 15.11
CA GLN A 185 5.67 -8.70 15.71
C GLN A 185 4.56 -9.62 16.19
N ASN A 186 4.49 -10.86 15.69
CA ASN A 186 3.52 -11.83 16.19
C ASN A 186 3.65 -12.13 17.68
N PHE A 187 4.84 -11.91 18.26
CA PHE A 187 5.06 -12.07 19.69
C PHE A 187 4.61 -10.85 20.51
N TRP A 188 4.13 -9.79 19.85
CA TRP A 188 3.72 -8.54 20.49
C TRP A 188 2.18 -8.45 20.55
N PRO A 189 1.60 -8.03 21.68
CA PRO A 189 0.15 -7.99 21.86
C PRO A 189 -0.48 -6.73 21.26
N PHE A 190 -0.19 -6.46 19.98
CA PHE A 190 -0.66 -5.27 19.28
C PHE A 190 -1.86 -5.58 18.38
N GLY A 191 -2.76 -4.59 18.29
CA GLY A 191 -3.85 -4.60 17.34
C GLY A 191 -3.38 -4.37 15.90
N TYR A 192 -4.24 -4.69 14.94
CA TYR A 192 -3.88 -4.70 13.53
C TYR A 192 -3.55 -3.33 12.93
N LEU A 193 -4.18 -2.24 13.40
CA LEU A 193 -3.81 -0.88 12.98
C LEU A 193 -2.39 -0.53 13.43
N THR A 194 -2.07 -0.78 14.70
CA THR A 194 -0.74 -0.56 15.28
C THR A 194 0.33 -1.32 14.52
N THR A 195 0.14 -2.62 14.35
CA THR A 195 1.04 -3.49 13.57
C THR A 195 1.21 -2.94 12.15
N GLY A 196 0.10 -2.61 11.46
CA GLY A 196 0.12 -2.03 10.12
C GLY A 196 0.96 -0.76 10.02
N VAL A 197 0.85 0.17 10.97
CA VAL A 197 1.66 1.39 11.02
C VAL A 197 3.13 1.09 11.29
N ILE A 198 3.46 0.24 12.26
CA ILE A 198 4.86 -0.08 12.58
C ILE A 198 5.56 -0.72 11.37
N VAL A 199 4.91 -1.70 10.73
CA VAL A 199 5.45 -2.35 9.52
C VAL A 199 5.61 -1.35 8.39
N LEU A 200 4.65 -0.44 8.20
CA LEU A 200 4.73 0.61 7.20
C LEU A 200 5.92 1.55 7.43
N ILE A 201 6.20 1.94 8.68
CA ILE A 201 7.35 2.78 9.01
C ILE A 201 8.66 2.04 8.69
N ILE A 202 8.77 0.77 9.08
CA ILE A 202 9.96 -0.05 8.78
C ILE A 202 10.15 -0.16 7.26
N TYR A 203 9.07 -0.46 6.52
CA TYR A 203 9.09 -0.49 5.06
C TYR A 203 9.55 0.85 4.48
N TYR A 204 8.97 1.96 4.94
CA TYR A 204 9.28 3.32 4.47
C TYR A 204 10.76 3.63 4.65
N CYS A 205 11.32 3.39 5.84
CA CYS A 205 12.73 3.65 6.12
C CYS A 205 13.66 2.82 5.22
N ALA A 206 13.37 1.53 5.04
CA ALA A 206 14.17 0.66 4.17
C ALA A 206 14.07 1.09 2.69
N TRP A 207 12.85 1.38 2.23
CA TRP A 207 12.60 1.86 0.87
C TRP A 207 13.28 3.21 0.59
N ASP A 208 13.23 4.14 1.54
CA ASP A 208 13.83 5.47 1.40
C ASP A 208 15.36 5.39 1.31
N LEU A 209 15.99 4.55 2.13
CA LEU A 209 17.43 4.29 2.05
C LEU A 209 17.85 3.71 0.70
N ILE A 210 17.11 2.72 0.18
CA ILE A 210 17.36 2.13 -1.14
C ILE A 210 17.20 3.21 -2.21
N ARG A 211 16.11 3.99 -2.16
CA ARG A 211 15.84 5.07 -3.11
C ARG A 211 16.98 6.09 -3.14
N ASP A 212 17.40 6.57 -1.97
CA ASP A 212 18.43 7.60 -1.87
C ASP A 212 19.81 7.11 -2.26
N TYR A 213 20.13 5.83 -2.00
CA TYR A 213 21.33 5.18 -2.50
C TYR A 213 21.39 5.22 -4.02
N PHE A 214 20.32 4.82 -4.71
CA PHE A 214 20.28 4.79 -6.18
C PHE A 214 20.12 6.15 -6.85
N LEU A 215 19.68 7.17 -6.11
CA LEU A 215 19.66 8.55 -6.59
C LEU A 215 20.99 9.28 -6.34
N GLY A 216 21.99 8.63 -5.72
CA GLY A 216 23.26 9.27 -5.35
C GLY A 216 23.11 10.34 -4.27
N ASN A 217 21.98 10.34 -3.56
CA ASN A 217 21.62 11.35 -2.56
C ASN A 217 21.76 10.83 -1.12
N LEU A 218 22.41 9.67 -0.94
CA LEU A 218 22.63 9.07 0.37
C LEU A 218 23.72 9.83 1.12
N THR A 219 23.37 10.38 2.27
CA THR A 219 24.30 11.07 3.15
C THR A 219 24.17 10.52 4.56
N VAL A 220 25.25 10.58 5.35
CA VAL A 220 25.24 10.15 6.76
C VAL A 220 24.13 10.86 7.55
N LYS A 221 23.90 12.16 7.26
CA LYS A 221 22.82 12.95 7.88
C LYS A 221 21.44 12.32 7.66
N LYS A 222 21.16 11.83 6.45
CA LYS A 222 19.89 11.18 6.13
C LYS A 222 19.76 9.80 6.76
N ILE A 223 20.84 9.03 6.83
CA ILE A 223 20.83 7.74 7.53
C ILE A 223 20.51 7.96 9.01
N ILE A 224 21.18 8.93 9.65
CA ILE A 224 20.92 9.32 11.04
C ILE A 224 19.47 9.76 11.20
N PHE A 225 18.97 10.65 10.34
CA PHE A 225 17.59 11.12 10.38
C PHE A 225 16.58 9.97 10.24
N ASN A 226 16.76 9.06 9.28
CA ASN A 226 15.87 7.91 9.11
C ASN A 226 15.90 6.97 10.30
N SER A 227 17.06 6.75 10.93
CA SER A 227 17.18 5.96 12.15
C SER A 227 16.46 6.62 13.33
N PHE A 228 16.61 7.93 13.51
CA PHE A 228 15.88 8.68 14.54
C PHE A 228 14.38 8.73 14.27
N PHE A 229 13.97 8.89 13.01
CA PHE A 229 12.57 8.88 12.62
C PHE A 229 11.92 7.52 12.90
N LEU A 230 12.62 6.42 12.55
CA LEU A 230 12.18 5.07 12.86
C LEU A 230 12.03 4.86 14.37
N ALA A 231 13.07 5.17 15.15
CA ALA A 231 13.07 4.99 16.59
C ALA A 231 12.01 5.88 17.28
N GLY A 232 11.92 7.16 16.89
CA GLY A 232 10.97 8.12 17.45
C GLY A 232 9.52 7.73 17.14
N SER A 233 9.23 7.37 15.89
CA SER A 233 7.88 6.97 15.48
C SER A 233 7.47 5.65 16.13
N ALA A 234 8.36 4.66 16.18
CA ALA A 234 8.13 3.41 16.88
C ALA A 234 7.87 3.65 18.37
N THR A 235 8.69 4.49 19.02
CA THR A 235 8.51 4.83 20.44
C THR A 235 7.17 5.51 20.70
N LEU A 236 6.78 6.48 19.87
CA LEU A 236 5.49 7.18 20.00
C LEU A 236 4.33 6.20 19.89
N ILE A 237 4.40 5.26 18.96
CA ILE A 237 3.38 4.22 18.80
C ILE A 237 3.36 3.32 20.04
N LEU A 238 4.49 2.79 20.48
CA LEU A 238 4.59 1.91 21.65
C LEU A 238 4.04 2.55 22.93
N LEU A 239 4.23 3.86 23.09
CA LEU A 239 3.71 4.64 24.22
C LEU A 239 2.22 4.97 24.11
N SER A 240 1.68 5.10 22.89
CA SER A 240 0.27 5.44 22.67
C SER A 240 -0.65 4.21 22.63
N THR A 241 -0.09 3.02 22.39
CA THR A 241 -0.87 1.80 22.21
C THR A 241 -1.28 1.16 23.52
N ARG A 242 -2.53 0.71 23.59
CA ARG A 242 -3.00 -0.15 24.68
C ARG A 242 -2.37 -1.52 24.53
N TRP A 243 -1.63 -1.94 25.56
CA TRP A 243 -1.04 -3.27 25.65
C TRP A 243 -2.11 -4.26 26.05
N TYR A 244 -2.45 -5.19 25.17
CA TYR A 244 -3.31 -6.32 25.54
C TYR A 244 -2.50 -7.33 26.37
N PRO A 245 -3.10 -8.02 27.35
CA PRO A 245 -2.42 -9.11 28.02
C PRO A 245 -2.03 -10.17 26.99
N ALA A 246 -0.76 -10.59 27.01
CA ALA A 246 -0.28 -11.70 26.18
C ALA A 246 -1.03 -12.97 26.61
N ILE A 247 -1.73 -13.60 25.67
CA ILE A 247 -2.39 -14.91 25.86
C ILE A 247 -1.36 -16.01 25.60
#